data_AF-A0A433ELA8-F1
#
_entry.id   AF-A0A433ELA8-F1
#
_cell.length_a   1.000
_cell.length_b   1.000
_cell.length_c   1.000
_cell.angle_alpha   90.00
_cell.angle_beta   90.00
_cell.angle_gamma   90.00
#
_symmetry.space_group_name_H-M   'P 1'
#
loop_
_entity.id
_entity.type
_entity.pdbx_description
1 polymer ?
#
loop_
_entity_poly.entity_id
_entity_poly.type
_entity_poly.pdbx_seq_one_letter_code
_entity_poly.pdbx_strand_id
1 'polypeptide(L)'
;MCQEDNMEYSPLLEIQEQTLVITQSTLSELKSFKGSELFAELPGSVPNEKQLLTKMLDSILDTLINGLLQNPSKLWVMETFLPELEIMKMQDTEAKENFGDHLEIIMDILNIESSDGLLSYYL
;
A
#
# COMPACT_ATOMS: atom_id res chain seq x y z
N MET A 1 -9.01 33.54 -22.84
CA MET A 1 -9.42 32.22 -22.33
C MET A 1 -8.19 31.59 -21.75
N CYS A 2 -8.03 31.69 -20.44
CA CYS A 2 -7.03 30.90 -19.73
C CYS A 2 -7.55 29.46 -19.76
N GLN A 3 -6.80 28.56 -20.37
CA GLN A 3 -7.07 27.14 -20.25
C GLN A 3 -6.86 26.79 -18.78
N GLU A 4 -7.92 26.40 -18.08
CA GLU A 4 -7.81 25.70 -16.81
C GLU A 4 -7.12 24.38 -17.15
N ASP A 5 -5.83 24.26 -16.81
CA ASP A 5 -5.20 22.96 -16.70
C ASP A 5 -6.10 22.14 -15.79
N ASN A 6 -6.69 21.10 -16.35
CA ASN A 6 -7.49 20.11 -15.64
C ASN A 6 -6.50 19.36 -14.73
N MET A 7 -6.10 19.97 -13.60
CA MET A 7 -5.27 19.33 -12.60
C MET A 7 -6.11 18.21 -12.02
N GLU A 8 -5.92 17.01 -12.57
CA GLU A 8 -6.44 15.79 -11.97
C GLU A 8 -5.91 15.75 -10.54
N TYR A 9 -6.84 15.74 -9.60
CA TYR A 9 -6.53 15.73 -8.18
C TYR A 9 -5.66 14.51 -7.86
N SER A 10 -4.52 14.76 -7.22
CA SER A 10 -3.61 13.70 -6.76
C SER A 10 -3.61 13.66 -5.23
N PRO A 11 -4.12 12.58 -4.62
CA PRO A 11 -4.10 12.44 -3.15
C PRO A 11 -2.68 12.40 -2.58
N LEU A 12 -1.65 12.12 -3.40
CA LEU A 12 -0.25 12.22 -2.96
C LEU A 12 0.15 13.64 -2.54
N LEU A 13 -0.51 14.68 -3.05
CA LEU A 13 -0.24 16.06 -2.66
C LEU A 13 -0.71 16.38 -1.25
N GLU A 14 -1.60 15.57 -0.68
CA GLU A 14 -2.12 15.74 0.68
C GLU A 14 -1.28 15.01 1.74
N ILE A 15 -0.34 14.15 1.32
CA ILE A 15 0.51 13.39 2.23
C ILE A 15 1.41 14.34 3.03
N GLN A 16 1.25 14.30 4.35
CA GLN A 16 2.12 14.98 5.28
C GLN A 16 3.38 14.16 5.46
N GLU A 17 4.51 14.68 4.98
CA GLU A 17 5.78 13.96 5.05
C GLU A 17 6.19 13.64 6.49
N GLN A 18 6.59 12.39 6.70
CA GLN A 18 7.12 11.87 7.96
C GLN A 18 8.37 11.05 7.65
N THR A 19 9.49 11.40 8.31
CA THR A 19 10.69 10.57 8.28
C THR A 19 10.48 9.35 9.18
N LEU A 20 10.70 8.16 8.64
CA LEU A 20 10.49 6.88 9.32
C LEU A 20 11.76 6.42 10.03
N VAL A 21 11.62 5.79 11.20
CA VAL A 21 12.75 5.16 11.89
C VAL A 21 12.80 3.69 11.51
N ILE A 22 13.60 3.37 10.50
CA ILE A 22 13.72 2.00 9.98
C ILE A 22 14.85 1.26 10.70
N THR A 23 14.49 0.18 11.37
CA THR A 23 15.43 -0.67 12.09
C THR A 23 15.52 -2.06 11.45
N GLN A 24 16.49 -2.87 11.87
CA GLN A 24 16.56 -4.27 11.44
C GLN A 24 15.35 -5.09 11.93
N SER A 25 14.70 -4.73 13.05
CA SER A 25 13.46 -5.40 13.47
C SER A 25 12.31 -5.04 12.54
N THR A 26 12.16 -3.77 12.16
CA THR A 26 11.16 -3.33 11.17
C THR A 26 11.25 -4.15 9.87
N LEU A 27 12.46 -4.32 9.33
CA LEU A 27 12.66 -5.13 8.12
C LEU A 27 12.39 -6.62 8.34
N SER A 28 12.69 -7.15 9.52
CA SER A 28 12.40 -8.54 9.89
C SER A 28 10.88 -8.77 10.01
N GLU A 29 10.15 -7.81 10.53
CA GLU A 29 8.69 -7.84 10.64
C GLU A 29 8.04 -7.82 9.25
N LEU A 30 8.45 -6.93 8.35
CA LEU A 30 7.98 -6.92 6.95
C LEU A 30 8.26 -8.25 6.23
N LYS A 31 9.45 -8.83 6.42
CA LYS A 31 9.78 -10.15 5.84
C LYS A 31 8.93 -11.27 6.42
N SER A 32 8.64 -11.21 7.72
CA SER A 32 7.79 -12.19 8.39
C SER A 32 6.35 -12.07 7.92
N PHE A 33 5.85 -10.85 7.76
CA PHE A 33 4.52 -10.58 7.20
C PHE A 33 4.43 -11.09 5.76
N LYS A 34 5.44 -10.82 4.91
CA LYS A 34 5.52 -11.38 3.55
C LYS A 34 5.47 -12.91 3.53
N GLY A 35 6.12 -13.57 4.49
CA GLY A 35 6.13 -15.03 4.60
C GLY A 35 4.89 -15.65 5.24
N SER A 36 3.91 -14.85 5.66
CA SER A 36 2.68 -15.32 6.29
C SER A 36 1.64 -15.81 5.27
N GLU A 37 0.54 -16.39 5.75
CA GLU A 37 -0.56 -16.81 4.89
C GLU A 37 -1.45 -15.61 4.53
N LEU A 38 -1.05 -14.86 3.51
CA LEU A 38 -1.75 -13.67 3.02
C LEU A 38 -3.10 -14.05 2.39
N PHE A 39 -4.12 -13.21 2.63
CA PHE A 39 -5.47 -13.39 2.10
C PHE A 39 -6.06 -14.80 2.35
N ALA A 40 -5.81 -15.36 3.54
CA ALA A 40 -6.38 -16.65 3.95
C ALA A 40 -7.92 -16.63 4.00
N GLU A 41 -8.49 -15.48 4.37
CA GLU A 41 -9.92 -15.28 4.60
C GLU A 41 -10.74 -15.12 3.30
N LEU A 42 -10.10 -14.91 2.15
CA LEU A 42 -10.82 -14.79 0.89
C LEU A 42 -11.48 -16.13 0.54
N PRO A 43 -12.79 -16.14 0.22
CA PRO A 43 -13.57 -17.36 -0.01
C PRO A 43 -13.10 -18.14 -1.25
N GLY A 44 -12.28 -17.51 -2.11
CA GLY A 44 -11.79 -18.10 -3.36
C GLY A 44 -12.86 -18.29 -4.42
N SER A 45 -14.00 -17.61 -4.29
CA SER A 45 -15.11 -17.65 -5.26
C SER A 45 -14.78 -16.92 -6.56
N VAL A 46 -13.90 -15.92 -6.51
CA VAL A 46 -13.41 -15.21 -7.70
C VAL A 46 -12.13 -15.90 -8.20
N PRO A 47 -12.11 -16.44 -9.44
CA PRO A 47 -10.93 -17.09 -9.96
C PRO A 47 -9.74 -16.13 -10.02
N ASN A 48 -8.58 -16.59 -9.53
CA ASN A 48 -7.30 -15.87 -9.55
C ASN A 48 -7.22 -14.58 -8.71
N GLU A 49 -8.28 -14.18 -8.02
CA GLU A 49 -8.28 -12.97 -7.18
C GLU A 49 -7.20 -13.02 -6.11
N LYS A 50 -7.21 -14.09 -5.29
CA LYS A 50 -6.17 -14.31 -4.27
C LYS A 50 -4.77 -14.24 -4.86
N GLN A 51 -4.54 -14.86 -6.02
CA GLN A 51 -3.23 -14.84 -6.68
C GLN A 51 -2.83 -13.43 -7.14
N LEU A 52 -3.78 -12.66 -7.67
CA LEU A 52 -3.57 -11.28 -8.09
C LEU A 52 -3.22 -10.40 -6.88
N LEU A 53 -4.02 -10.44 -5.82
CA LEU A 53 -3.81 -9.64 -4.61
C LEU A 53 -2.50 -10.01 -3.91
N THR A 54 -2.18 -11.30 -3.78
CA THR A 54 -0.87 -11.74 -3.26
C THR A 54 0.28 -11.17 -4.08
N LYS A 55 0.19 -11.22 -5.42
CA LYS A 55 1.26 -10.69 -6.29
C LYS A 55 1.43 -9.17 -6.13
N MET A 56 0.33 -8.43 -6.02
CA MET A 56 0.36 -6.98 -5.82
C MET A 56 0.98 -6.63 -4.46
N LEU A 57 0.57 -7.31 -3.40
CA LEU A 57 1.11 -7.09 -2.06
C LEU A 57 2.59 -7.49 -1.98
N ASP A 58 2.99 -8.58 -2.63
CA ASP A 58 4.39 -9.00 -2.74
C ASP A 58 5.27 -7.95 -3.43
N SER A 59 4.77 -7.32 -4.51
CA SER A 59 5.44 -6.23 -5.23
C SER A 59 5.74 -5.05 -4.31
N ILE A 60 4.75 -4.65 -3.51
CA ILE A 60 4.88 -3.60 -2.50
C ILE A 60 5.92 -4.00 -1.46
N LEU A 61 5.78 -5.19 -0.84
CA LEU A 61 6.66 -5.65 0.21
C LEU A 61 8.12 -5.79 -0.26
N ASP A 62 8.34 -6.27 -1.48
CA ASP A 62 9.68 -6.34 -2.05
C ASP A 62 10.30 -4.96 -2.25
N THR A 63 9.52 -4.00 -2.74
CA THR A 63 10.00 -2.62 -2.92
C THR A 63 10.36 -2.01 -1.56
N LEU A 64 9.48 -2.14 -0.56
CA LEU A 64 9.70 -1.63 0.78
C LEU A 64 10.93 -2.26 1.45
N ILE A 65 11.03 -3.59 1.47
CA ILE A 65 12.14 -4.32 2.12
C ILE A 65 13.49 -3.92 1.53
N ASN A 66 13.55 -3.66 0.22
CA ASN A 66 14.79 -3.30 -0.47
C ASN A 66 15.09 -1.79 -0.44
N GLY A 67 14.08 -0.93 -0.28
CA GLY A 67 14.20 0.53 -0.44
C GLY A 67 14.15 1.35 0.85
N LEU A 68 13.52 0.86 1.92
CA LEU A 68 13.22 1.66 3.12
C LEU A 68 14.46 2.22 3.84
N LEU A 69 15.57 1.47 3.88
CA LEU A 69 16.81 1.96 4.50
C LEU A 69 17.41 3.15 3.76
N GLN A 70 17.16 3.27 2.45
CA GLN A 70 17.64 4.38 1.63
C GLN A 70 16.61 5.50 1.54
N ASN A 71 15.32 5.17 1.72
CA ASN A 71 14.19 6.09 1.58
C ASN A 71 13.25 5.96 2.79
N PRO A 72 13.68 6.38 4.01
CA PRO A 72 12.86 6.30 5.20
C PRO A 72 11.82 7.44 5.22
N SER A 73 10.90 7.45 4.26
CA SER A 73 9.94 8.53 4.02
C SER A 73 8.54 7.95 3.88
N LYS A 74 7.58 8.55 4.58
CA LYS A 74 6.16 8.21 4.44
C LYS A 74 5.68 8.46 3.02
N LEU A 75 6.01 9.60 2.41
CA LEU A 75 5.63 9.87 1.02
C LEU A 75 6.14 8.77 0.08
N TRP A 76 7.39 8.34 0.25
CA TRP A 76 7.96 7.27 -0.58
C TRP A 76 7.22 5.93 -0.40
N VAL A 77 6.77 5.61 0.82
CA VAL A 77 5.92 4.44 1.08
C VAL A 77 4.57 4.58 0.36
N MET A 78 3.94 5.75 0.44
CA MET A 78 2.67 6.03 -0.24
C MET A 78 2.79 5.96 -1.77
N GLU A 79 3.90 6.47 -2.34
CA GLU A 79 4.23 6.33 -3.76
C GLU A 79 4.41 4.86 -4.16
N THR A 80 4.94 4.02 -3.27
CA THR A 80 5.09 2.58 -3.51
C THR A 80 3.72 1.87 -3.56
N PHE A 81 2.73 2.33 -2.80
CA PHE A 81 1.37 1.76 -2.84
C PHE A 81 0.61 2.15 -4.11
N LEU A 82 0.87 3.35 -4.65
CA LEU A 82 0.04 3.98 -5.67
C LEU A 82 -0.21 3.12 -6.93
N PRO A 83 0.78 2.47 -7.57
CA PRO A 83 0.54 1.69 -8.77
C PRO A 83 -0.48 0.57 -8.56
N GLU A 84 -0.44 -0.07 -7.39
CA GLU A 84 -1.32 -1.18 -7.06
C GLU A 84 -2.70 -0.68 -6.61
N LEU A 85 -2.76 0.45 -5.91
CA LEU A 85 -4.02 1.12 -5.57
C LEU A 85 -4.81 1.56 -6.81
N GLU A 86 -4.14 2.00 -7.88
CA GLU A 86 -4.80 2.31 -9.16
C GLU A 86 -5.46 1.07 -9.78
N ILE A 87 -4.86 -0.11 -9.65
CA ILE A 87 -5.45 -1.37 -10.10
C ILE A 87 -6.65 -1.75 -9.22
N MET A 88 -6.57 -1.50 -7.92
CA MET A 88 -7.64 -1.80 -6.96
C MET A 88 -8.93 -1.06 -7.25
N LYS A 89 -8.91 0.12 -7.90
CA LYS A 89 -10.13 0.85 -8.30
C LYS A 89 -11.14 -0.01 -9.05
N MET A 90 -10.66 -0.97 -9.85
CA MET A 90 -11.48 -1.85 -10.69
C MET A 90 -11.92 -3.15 -10.00
N GLN A 91 -11.41 -3.44 -8.80
CA GLN A 91 -11.77 -4.63 -8.04
C GLN A 91 -13.08 -4.41 -7.26
N ASP A 92 -13.69 -5.50 -6.80
CA ASP A 92 -14.87 -5.42 -5.95
C ASP A 92 -14.55 -4.96 -4.53
N THR A 93 -15.59 -4.74 -3.74
CA THR A 93 -15.48 -4.24 -2.36
C THR A 93 -14.71 -5.21 -1.47
N GLU A 94 -14.89 -6.52 -1.62
CA GLU A 94 -14.24 -7.52 -0.75
C GLU A 94 -12.73 -7.54 -0.99
N ALA A 95 -12.31 -7.52 -2.25
CA ALA A 95 -10.90 -7.41 -2.60
C ALA A 95 -10.27 -6.11 -2.08
N LYS A 96 -10.99 -4.98 -2.18
CA LYS A 96 -10.53 -3.67 -1.70
C LYS A 96 -10.36 -3.63 -0.18
N GLU A 97 -11.35 -4.10 0.56
CA GLU A 97 -11.29 -4.16 2.03
C GLU A 97 -10.13 -5.05 2.48
N ASN A 98 -10.04 -6.27 1.94
CA ASN A 98 -8.95 -7.19 2.31
C ASN A 98 -7.57 -6.62 1.95
N PHE A 99 -7.42 -5.99 0.77
CA PHE A 99 -6.15 -5.37 0.40
C PHE A 99 -5.80 -4.19 1.31
N GLY A 100 -6.80 -3.37 1.65
CA GLY A 100 -6.66 -2.25 2.59
C GLY A 100 -6.16 -2.70 3.96
N ASP A 101 -6.77 -3.72 4.55
CA ASP A 101 -6.35 -4.27 5.84
C ASP A 101 -4.86 -4.65 5.85
N HIS A 102 -4.36 -5.23 4.74
CA HIS A 102 -2.95 -5.61 4.63
C HIS A 102 -2.02 -4.38 4.47
N LEU A 103 -2.47 -3.32 3.79
CA LEU A 103 -1.72 -2.06 3.71
C LEU A 103 -1.67 -1.34 5.07
N GLU A 104 -2.74 -1.41 5.85
CA GLU A 104 -2.78 -0.88 7.22
C GLU A 104 -1.80 -1.64 8.13
N ILE A 105 -1.71 -2.97 8.03
CA ILE A 105 -0.69 -3.75 8.75
C ILE A 105 0.74 -3.29 8.38
N ILE A 106 1.01 -3.02 7.10
CA ILE A 106 2.30 -2.48 6.67
C ILE A 106 2.55 -1.11 7.30
N MET A 107 1.56 -0.22 7.30
CA MET A 107 1.65 1.10 7.93
C MET A 107 1.94 1.00 9.43
N ASP A 108 1.28 0.08 10.13
CA ASP A 108 1.51 -0.18 11.55
C ASP A 108 2.95 -0.63 11.83
N ILE A 109 3.49 -1.58 11.05
CA ILE A 109 4.89 -2.03 11.14
C ILE A 109 5.86 -0.84 10.95
N LEU A 110 5.50 0.10 10.09
CA LEU A 110 6.29 1.30 9.78
C LEU A 110 6.06 2.46 10.74
N ASN A 111 5.16 2.33 11.72
CA ASN A 111 4.67 3.40 12.60
C ASN A 111 4.15 4.62 11.81
N ILE A 112 3.35 4.36 10.78
CA ILE A 112 2.61 5.37 10.01
C ILE A 112 1.17 5.39 10.52
N GLU A 113 0.77 6.46 11.19
CA GLU A 113 -0.55 6.54 11.84
C GLU A 113 -1.72 6.78 10.87
N SER A 114 -1.43 7.32 9.67
CA SER A 114 -2.44 7.76 8.71
C SER A 114 -1.89 7.69 7.29
N SER A 115 -2.72 7.30 6.34
CA SER A 115 -2.42 7.39 4.90
C SER A 115 -2.76 8.76 4.29
N ASP A 116 -3.20 9.70 5.12
CA ASP A 116 -3.64 11.05 4.77
C ASP A 116 -4.69 11.03 3.65
N GLY A 117 -5.63 10.10 3.77
CA GLY A 117 -6.74 9.94 2.83
C GLY A 117 -6.40 9.15 1.56
N LEU A 118 -5.13 8.76 1.35
CA LEU A 118 -4.74 7.98 0.17
C LEU A 118 -5.53 6.67 0.07
N LEU A 119 -5.52 5.84 1.11
CA LEU A 119 -6.20 4.54 1.06
C LEU A 119 -7.70 4.72 0.81
N SER A 120 -8.34 5.64 1.54
CA SER A 120 -9.78 5.94 1.41
C SER A 120 -10.19 6.50 0.04
N TYR A 121 -9.24 7.06 -0.73
CA TYR A 121 -9.52 7.53 -2.09
C TYR A 121 -9.59 6.37 -3.10
N TYR A 122 -8.86 5.28 -2.85
CA TYR A 122 -8.68 4.16 -3.78
C TYR A 122 -9.50 2.92 -3.45
N LEU A 123 -9.71 2.65 -2.16
CA LEU A 123 -10.37 1.47 -1.61
C LEU A 123 -11.78 1.84 -1.15
#